data_AF-A0A954FZB7-F1
#
_entry.id   AF-A0A954FZB7-F1
#
_cell.length_a   1.000
_cell.length_b   1.000
_cell.length_c   1.000
_cell.angle_alpha   90.00
_cell.angle_beta   90.00
_cell.angle_gamma   90.00
#
_symmetry.space_group_name_H-M   'P 1'
#
loop_
_entity.id
_entity.type
_entity.pdbx_description
1 polymer ?
#
loop_
_entity_poly.entity_id
_entity_poly.type
_entity_poly.pdbx_seq_one_letter_code
_entity_poly.pdbx_strand_id
1 'polypeptide(L)'
;MIKQILFALFFCLVVAETVIAGESVIITSKLIHLRSSGDREWSTFPESGQKKELSVPFEAKVNQGEGTLLLRQQDVKQTWNVELNGTVLGKLVPDANDQQLLLAVPPKTVKAGKNQLRIYQAGKMDPDDIRVGEIVYFAEPKQNVLSESQLTIEVVDGKSSKPLPCRVTIVNLDKTLVATTSESNERQA
;
A
#
# COMPACT_ATOMS: atom_id res chain seq x y z
N MET A 1 56.94 44.10 -3.61
CA MET A 1 56.74 42.98 -2.66
C MET A 1 55.30 42.52 -2.82
N ILE A 2 55.14 41.28 -3.27
CA ILE A 2 53.89 40.63 -3.67
C ILE A 2 53.05 40.29 -2.44
N LYS A 3 51.72 40.43 -2.52
CA LYS A 3 50.76 39.55 -1.82
C LYS A 3 49.43 39.53 -2.60
N GLN A 4 49.30 38.54 -3.47
CA GLN A 4 48.03 38.12 -4.05
C GLN A 4 47.23 37.42 -2.94
N ILE A 5 46.03 37.92 -2.63
CA ILE A 5 45.06 37.22 -1.78
C ILE A 5 44.09 36.52 -2.74
N LEU A 6 44.24 35.20 -2.81
CA LEU A 6 43.42 34.28 -3.58
C LEU A 6 42.04 34.17 -2.88
N PHE A 7 40.99 34.73 -3.48
CA PHE A 7 39.62 34.56 -3.00
C PHE A 7 39.05 33.28 -3.62
N ALA A 8 39.04 32.19 -2.86
CA ALA A 8 38.45 30.93 -3.30
C ALA A 8 36.91 31.03 -3.23
N LEU A 9 36.26 31.11 -4.40
CA LEU A 9 34.81 30.94 -4.52
C LEU A 9 34.46 29.47 -4.26
N PHE A 10 33.87 29.18 -3.11
CA PHE A 10 33.26 27.89 -2.82
C PHE A 10 31.87 27.85 -3.46
N PHE A 11 31.78 27.26 -4.65
CA PHE A 11 30.50 27.02 -5.33
C PHE A 11 29.82 25.81 -4.66
N CYS A 12 28.93 26.07 -3.69
CA CYS A 12 28.10 25.04 -3.09
C CYS A 12 27.05 24.58 -4.12
N LEU A 13 27.35 23.49 -4.82
CA LEU A 13 26.42 22.83 -5.73
C LEU A 13 25.33 22.15 -4.87
N VAL A 14 24.22 22.84 -4.64
CA VAL A 14 23.02 22.21 -4.05
C VAL A 14 22.45 21.29 -5.11
N VAL A 15 22.77 19.99 -5.02
CA VAL A 15 22.08 18.95 -5.79
C VAL A 15 20.70 18.82 -5.16
N ALA A 16 19.71 19.52 -5.73
CA ALA A 16 18.32 19.21 -5.46
C ALA A 16 18.04 17.84 -6.07
N GLU A 17 17.97 16.80 -5.23
CA GLU A 17 17.44 15.51 -5.64
C GLU A 17 15.99 15.72 -6.07
N THR A 18 15.78 15.84 -7.39
CA THR A 18 14.44 15.76 -7.95
C THR A 18 13.97 14.33 -7.77
N VAL A 19 13.15 14.09 -6.75
CA VAL A 19 12.36 12.86 -6.64
C VAL A 19 11.39 12.86 -7.82
N ILE A 20 11.74 12.15 -8.88
CA ILE A 20 10.82 11.87 -9.98
C ILE A 20 9.82 10.86 -9.40
N ALA A 21 8.62 11.33 -9.06
CA ALA A 21 7.52 10.45 -8.68
C ALA A 21 7.37 9.35 -9.75
N GLY A 22 7.55 8.10 -9.35
CA GLY A 22 7.44 6.96 -10.25
C GLY A 22 6.03 6.89 -10.84
N GLU A 23 5.94 6.61 -12.14
CA GLU A 23 4.64 6.44 -12.82
C GLU A 23 3.85 5.31 -12.14
N SER A 24 2.72 5.65 -11.49
CA SER A 24 1.82 4.67 -10.90
C SER A 24 0.89 4.07 -11.95
N VAL A 25 0.61 2.76 -11.85
CA VAL A 25 -0.33 2.05 -12.72
C VAL A 25 -1.56 1.65 -11.93
N ILE A 26 -2.73 2.17 -12.33
CA ILE A 26 -4.02 1.74 -11.78
C ILE A 26 -4.37 0.38 -12.40
N ILE A 27 -4.34 -0.68 -11.60
CA ILE A 27 -4.70 -2.03 -12.02
C ILE A 27 -6.22 -2.19 -12.03
N THR A 28 -6.89 -1.69 -10.98
CA THR A 28 -8.36 -1.60 -10.94
C THR A 28 -8.78 -0.52 -9.96
N SER A 29 -9.72 0.34 -10.35
CA SER A 29 -10.37 1.30 -9.45
C SER A 29 -11.59 0.74 -8.73
N LYS A 30 -11.98 -0.51 -9.03
CA LYS A 30 -13.17 -1.14 -8.45
C LYS A 30 -12.80 -1.96 -7.23
N LEU A 31 -13.62 -1.84 -6.19
CA LEU A 31 -13.70 -2.78 -5.09
C LEU A 31 -14.61 -3.95 -5.49
N ILE A 32 -14.09 -5.18 -5.45
CA ILE A 32 -14.75 -6.37 -6.03
C ILE A 32 -15.04 -7.37 -4.92
N HIS A 33 -16.27 -7.86 -4.88
CA HIS A 33 -16.68 -8.95 -3.99
C HIS A 33 -16.19 -10.30 -4.53
N LEU A 34 -15.53 -11.07 -3.68
CA LEU A 34 -15.11 -12.44 -3.94
C LEU A 34 -15.74 -13.41 -2.93
N ARG A 35 -16.00 -14.63 -3.40
CA ARG A 35 -16.32 -15.79 -2.56
C ARG A 35 -15.76 -17.05 -3.20
N SER A 36 -14.87 -17.76 -2.49
CA SER A 36 -14.20 -18.96 -3.01
C SER A 36 -15.14 -20.17 -3.07
N SER A 37 -16.01 -20.35 -2.07
CA SER A 37 -16.90 -21.50 -1.90
C SER A 37 -18.11 -21.17 -1.01
N GLY A 38 -19.07 -22.10 -0.97
CA GLY A 38 -20.20 -22.09 -0.03
C GLY A 38 -21.27 -21.03 -0.26
N ASP A 39 -22.17 -20.95 0.72
CA ASP A 39 -23.28 -20.00 0.75
C ASP A 39 -22.81 -18.60 1.14
N ARG A 40 -23.66 -17.60 0.89
CA ARG A 40 -23.40 -16.23 1.37
C ARG A 40 -23.43 -16.14 2.88
N GLU A 41 -22.49 -15.38 3.43
CA GLU A 41 -22.48 -15.07 4.86
C GLU A 41 -23.55 -14.02 5.21
N TRP A 42 -23.85 -13.12 4.27
CA TRP A 42 -24.81 -12.03 4.49
C TRP A 42 -25.75 -11.82 3.29
N SER A 43 -27.00 -11.47 3.58
CA SER A 43 -28.02 -11.18 2.56
C SER A 43 -27.72 -9.96 1.69
N THR A 44 -26.84 -9.06 2.17
CA THR A 44 -26.34 -7.91 1.41
C THR A 44 -25.42 -8.30 0.26
N PHE A 45 -24.86 -9.50 0.28
CA PHE A 45 -24.10 -10.02 -0.85
C PHE A 45 -25.04 -10.67 -1.89
N PRO A 46 -24.70 -10.59 -3.20
CA PRO A 46 -25.46 -11.24 -4.25
C PRO A 46 -25.64 -12.74 -3.97
N GLU A 47 -26.70 -13.36 -4.47
CA GLU A 47 -26.86 -14.82 -4.36
C GLU A 47 -26.01 -15.59 -5.39
N SER A 48 -25.74 -14.98 -6.54
CA SER A 48 -25.01 -15.61 -7.65
C SER A 48 -24.11 -14.60 -8.39
N GLY A 49 -23.26 -15.10 -9.30
CA GLY A 49 -22.39 -14.25 -10.14
C GLY A 49 -21.09 -13.78 -9.49
N GLN A 50 -20.72 -14.37 -8.34
CA GLN A 50 -19.51 -14.02 -7.61
C GLN A 50 -18.27 -14.62 -8.26
N LYS A 51 -17.16 -13.89 -8.16
CA LYS A 51 -15.87 -14.40 -8.58
C LYS A 51 -15.23 -15.15 -7.41
N LYS A 52 -14.61 -16.30 -7.70
CA LYS A 52 -13.84 -17.08 -6.71
C LYS A 52 -12.45 -16.52 -6.47
N GLU A 53 -11.94 -15.79 -7.45
CA GLU A 53 -10.66 -15.10 -7.41
C GLU A 53 -10.75 -13.79 -8.18
N LEU A 54 -9.90 -12.84 -7.83
CA LEU A 54 -9.59 -11.71 -8.68
C LEU A 54 -8.51 -12.13 -9.67
N SER A 55 -8.71 -11.81 -10.95
CA SER A 55 -7.70 -12.00 -11.99
C SER A 55 -7.81 -10.81 -12.96
N VAL A 56 -6.88 -9.86 -12.87
CA VAL A 56 -6.89 -8.61 -13.64
C VAL A 56 -5.58 -8.46 -14.43
N PRO A 57 -5.65 -8.39 -15.77
CA PRO A 57 -4.50 -8.05 -16.59
C PRO A 57 -4.24 -6.54 -16.54
N PHE A 58 -2.98 -6.15 -16.65
CA PHE A 58 -2.60 -4.73 -16.78
C PHE A 58 -1.32 -4.59 -17.61
N GLU A 59 -1.09 -3.40 -18.15
CA GLU A 59 0.11 -3.05 -18.92
C GLU A 59 1.05 -2.21 -18.04
N ALA A 60 2.35 -2.51 -18.07
CA ALA A 60 3.35 -1.74 -17.31
C ALA A 60 4.74 -1.83 -17.95
N LYS A 61 5.66 -0.98 -17.50
CA LYS A 61 7.09 -1.10 -17.78
C LYS A 61 7.71 -2.10 -16.80
N VAL A 62 8.79 -2.76 -17.23
CA VAL A 62 9.58 -3.62 -16.34
C VAL A 62 10.12 -2.83 -15.15
N ASN A 63 10.01 -3.40 -13.95
CA ASN A 63 10.55 -2.77 -12.75
C ASN A 63 12.01 -3.19 -12.54
N GLN A 64 12.92 -2.21 -12.53
CA GLN A 64 14.35 -2.47 -12.31
C GLN A 64 14.69 -2.58 -10.82
N GLY A 65 13.97 -1.84 -9.97
CA GLY A 65 14.07 -1.89 -8.51
C GLY A 65 12.83 -2.49 -7.85
N GLU A 66 12.83 -2.49 -6.52
CA GLU A 66 11.63 -2.80 -5.74
C GLU A 66 10.50 -1.82 -6.09
N GLY A 67 9.32 -2.35 -6.35
CA GLY A 67 8.08 -1.58 -6.46
C GLY A 67 7.15 -1.87 -5.29
N THR A 68 5.97 -1.26 -5.32
CA THR A 68 4.97 -1.43 -4.26
C THR A 68 3.59 -1.65 -4.86
N LEU A 69 2.84 -2.59 -4.29
CA LEU A 69 1.44 -2.81 -4.61
C LEU A 69 0.58 -2.30 -3.45
N LEU A 70 -0.23 -1.27 -3.71
CA LEU A 70 -1.28 -0.79 -2.82
C LEU A 70 -2.60 -1.45 -3.22
N LEU A 71 -3.35 -1.96 -2.24
CA LEU A 71 -4.71 -2.48 -2.44
C LEU A 71 -5.58 -2.22 -1.22
N ARG A 72 -6.90 -2.16 -1.41
CA ARG A 72 -7.89 -2.11 -0.34
C ARG A 72 -8.53 -3.48 -0.14
N GLN A 73 -8.81 -3.83 1.12
CA GLN A 73 -9.52 -5.05 1.52
C GLN A 73 -10.59 -4.77 2.58
N GLN A 74 -11.59 -5.65 2.67
CA GLN A 74 -12.63 -5.68 3.71
C GLN A 74 -13.00 -7.13 4.04
N ASP A 75 -13.43 -7.35 5.29
CA ASP A 75 -14.09 -8.59 5.72
C ASP A 75 -13.25 -9.87 5.57
N VAL A 76 -11.92 -9.79 5.54
CA VAL A 76 -11.04 -10.93 5.27
C VAL A 76 -10.91 -11.84 6.50
N LYS A 77 -11.28 -13.11 6.37
CA LYS A 77 -11.16 -14.10 7.46
C LYS A 77 -10.22 -15.23 7.12
N GLN A 78 -10.24 -15.69 5.88
CA GLN A 78 -9.43 -16.80 5.39
C GLN A 78 -8.11 -16.31 4.80
N THR A 79 -7.24 -17.27 4.46
CA THR A 79 -5.96 -16.94 3.82
C THR A 79 -6.16 -16.68 2.33
N TRP A 80 -5.89 -15.45 1.88
CA TRP A 80 -5.90 -15.09 0.46
C TRP A 80 -4.49 -14.68 0.02
N ASN A 81 -3.95 -15.35 -0.99
CA ASN A 81 -2.68 -14.99 -1.62
C ASN A 81 -2.87 -13.81 -2.58
N VAL A 82 -1.88 -12.92 -2.63
CA VAL A 82 -1.73 -11.91 -3.68
C VAL A 82 -0.55 -12.31 -4.55
N GLU A 83 -0.81 -12.58 -5.82
CA GLU A 83 0.15 -13.12 -6.78
C GLU A 83 0.27 -12.21 -8.00
N LEU A 84 1.49 -11.93 -8.41
CA LEU A 84 1.79 -11.15 -9.60
C LEU A 84 2.69 -11.97 -10.53
N ASN A 85 2.21 -12.25 -11.74
CA ASN A 85 2.93 -13.03 -12.76
C ASN A 85 3.44 -14.40 -12.28
N GLY A 86 2.71 -15.05 -11.36
CA GLY A 86 3.09 -16.34 -10.75
C GLY A 86 3.97 -16.23 -9.51
N THR A 87 4.37 -15.02 -9.11
CA THR A 87 5.10 -14.78 -7.86
C THR A 87 4.12 -14.33 -6.77
N VAL A 88 4.02 -15.10 -5.67
CA VAL A 88 3.25 -14.69 -4.50
C VAL A 88 3.99 -13.57 -3.77
N LEU A 89 3.40 -12.37 -3.76
CA LEU A 89 3.94 -11.18 -3.13
C LEU A 89 3.69 -11.18 -1.62
N GLY A 90 2.57 -11.78 -1.21
CA GLY A 90 2.12 -11.80 0.17
C GLY A 90 0.69 -12.32 0.28
N LYS A 91 0.04 -11.96 1.39
CA LYS A 91 -1.33 -12.36 1.70
C LYS A 91 -2.15 -11.13 2.10
N LEU A 92 -3.46 -11.19 1.91
CA LEU A 92 -4.37 -10.29 2.59
C LEU A 92 -4.26 -10.49 4.11
N VAL A 93 -4.51 -9.41 4.86
CA VAL A 93 -4.48 -9.45 6.33
C VAL A 93 -5.82 -10.02 6.81
N PRO A 94 -5.86 -11.09 7.65
CA PRO A 94 -7.10 -11.59 8.24
C PRO A 94 -7.68 -10.60 9.25
N ASP A 95 -8.40 -9.61 8.74
CA ASP A 95 -9.04 -8.53 9.49
C ASP A 95 -10.32 -8.11 8.76
N ALA A 96 -11.38 -7.88 9.54
CA ALA A 96 -12.66 -7.44 9.04
C ALA A 96 -12.69 -5.93 8.70
N ASN A 97 -11.73 -5.15 9.20
CA ASN A 97 -11.66 -3.72 8.95
C ASN A 97 -11.55 -3.40 7.45
N ASP A 98 -12.15 -2.28 7.07
CA ASP A 98 -11.91 -1.65 5.78
C ASP A 98 -10.54 -0.96 5.79
N GLN A 99 -9.57 -1.55 5.08
CA GLN A 99 -8.18 -1.10 5.17
C GLN A 99 -7.40 -1.22 3.87
N GLN A 100 -6.39 -0.37 3.74
CA GLN A 100 -5.36 -0.46 2.73
C GLN A 100 -4.19 -1.33 3.20
N LEU A 101 -3.57 -2.03 2.25
CA LEU A 101 -2.39 -2.86 2.43
C LEU A 101 -1.34 -2.50 1.37
N LEU A 102 -0.08 -2.43 1.78
CA LEU A 102 1.07 -2.28 0.90
C LEU A 102 1.89 -3.57 0.89
N LEU A 103 2.15 -4.13 -0.29
CA LEU A 103 3.02 -5.28 -0.49
C LEU A 103 4.22 -4.90 -1.35
N ALA A 104 5.41 -5.37 -0.97
CA ALA A 104 6.61 -5.17 -1.79
C ALA A 104 6.52 -6.00 -3.07
N VAL A 105 6.94 -5.42 -4.19
CA VAL A 105 7.04 -6.06 -5.48
C VAL A 105 8.53 -6.21 -5.82
N PRO A 106 9.08 -7.43 -5.78
CA PRO A 106 10.50 -7.63 -6.07
C PRO A 106 10.88 -7.13 -7.48
N PRO A 107 12.14 -6.71 -7.71
CA PRO A 107 12.65 -6.37 -9.03
C PRO A 107 12.32 -7.44 -10.08
N LYS A 108 12.02 -7.00 -11.30
CA LYS A 108 11.72 -7.86 -12.46
C LYS A 108 10.47 -8.75 -12.31
N THR A 109 9.67 -8.55 -11.26
CA THR A 109 8.37 -9.24 -11.13
C THR A 109 7.35 -8.68 -12.12
N VAL A 110 7.34 -7.35 -12.31
CA VAL A 110 6.58 -6.70 -13.38
C VAL A 110 7.39 -6.78 -14.67
N LYS A 111 6.75 -7.26 -15.73
CA LYS A 111 7.31 -7.42 -17.07
C LYS A 111 6.94 -6.20 -17.92
N ALA A 112 7.74 -5.92 -18.94
CA ALA A 112 7.36 -4.96 -19.96
C ALA A 112 6.15 -5.49 -20.75
N GLY A 113 5.12 -4.66 -20.89
CA GLY A 113 3.87 -5.01 -21.53
C GLY A 113 2.89 -5.67 -20.56
N LYS A 114 2.28 -6.78 -21.00
CA LYS A 114 1.18 -7.42 -20.29
C LYS A 114 1.63 -8.17 -19.03
N ASN A 115 0.96 -7.87 -17.93
CA ASN A 115 1.10 -8.47 -16.61
C ASN A 115 -0.24 -9.02 -16.13
N GLN A 116 -0.19 -9.88 -15.12
CA GLN A 116 -1.38 -10.49 -14.52
C GLN A 116 -1.29 -10.46 -13.00
N LEU A 117 -2.24 -9.75 -12.37
CA LEU A 117 -2.45 -9.82 -10.92
C LEU A 117 -3.55 -10.84 -10.61
N ARG A 118 -3.35 -11.65 -9.57
CA ARG A 118 -4.32 -12.60 -9.04
C ARG A 118 -4.46 -12.49 -7.53
N ILE A 119 -5.68 -12.60 -7.03
CA ILE A 119 -5.97 -12.72 -5.59
C ILE A 119 -6.91 -13.90 -5.40
N TYR A 120 -6.46 -14.92 -4.69
CA TYR A 120 -7.17 -16.20 -4.55
C TYR A 120 -6.97 -16.79 -3.16
N GLN A 121 -7.95 -17.54 -2.68
CA GLN A 121 -7.83 -18.23 -1.40
C GLN A 121 -6.77 -19.33 -1.49
N ALA A 122 -5.96 -19.49 -0.46
CA ALA A 122 -4.93 -20.52 -0.35
C ALA A 122 -5.26 -21.53 0.75
N GLY A 123 -4.83 -22.77 0.56
CA GLY A 123 -5.11 -23.86 1.50
C GLY A 123 -6.50 -24.46 1.31
N LYS A 124 -7.24 -24.66 2.41
CA LYS A 124 -8.60 -25.20 2.35
C LYS A 124 -9.58 -24.13 1.85
N MET A 125 -10.44 -24.51 0.91
CA MET A 125 -11.46 -23.62 0.34
C MET A 125 -12.68 -23.52 1.27
N ASP A 126 -12.52 -22.79 2.37
CA ASP A 126 -13.59 -22.43 3.29
C ASP A 126 -14.34 -21.16 2.81
N PRO A 127 -15.65 -21.04 3.05
CA PRO A 127 -16.40 -19.85 2.66
C PRO A 127 -15.84 -18.58 3.30
N ASP A 128 -15.73 -17.52 2.50
CA ASP A 128 -15.27 -16.20 2.94
C ASP A 128 -15.76 -15.13 1.98
N ASP A 129 -16.56 -14.19 2.49
CA ASP A 129 -17.08 -13.07 1.72
C ASP A 129 -16.19 -11.84 1.91
N ILE A 130 -15.29 -11.62 0.96
CA ILE A 130 -14.35 -10.50 1.03
C ILE A 130 -14.63 -9.47 -0.05
N ARG A 131 -14.25 -8.23 0.21
CA ARG A 131 -14.10 -7.23 -0.86
C ARG A 131 -12.64 -6.85 -1.00
N VAL A 132 -12.13 -6.87 -2.22
CA VAL A 132 -10.75 -6.51 -2.53
C VAL A 132 -10.68 -5.77 -3.85
N GLY A 133 -9.81 -4.77 -3.94
CA GLY A 133 -9.75 -3.92 -5.13
C GLY A 133 -9.05 -2.61 -4.86
N GLU A 134 -9.37 -1.60 -5.68
CA GLU A 134 -8.71 -0.27 -5.63
C GLU A 134 -7.18 -0.43 -5.60
N ILE A 135 -6.68 -1.12 -6.63
CA ILE A 135 -5.32 -1.62 -6.67
C ILE A 135 -4.46 -0.74 -7.57
N VAL A 136 -3.36 -0.26 -7.01
CA VAL A 136 -2.38 0.58 -7.69
C VAL A 136 -1.00 -0.03 -7.52
N TYR A 137 -0.25 -0.10 -8.62
CA TYR A 137 1.17 -0.46 -8.61
C TYR A 137 2.03 0.81 -8.73
N PHE A 138 3.01 0.94 -7.85
CA PHE A 138 4.02 1.99 -7.88
C PHE A 138 5.37 1.38 -8.25
N ALA A 139 6.08 1.99 -9.20
CA ALA A 139 7.42 1.57 -9.60
C ALA A 139 8.52 2.04 -8.62
N GLU A 140 8.17 2.15 -7.33
CA GLU A 140 9.00 2.67 -6.25
C GLU A 140 8.80 1.86 -4.96
N PRO A 141 9.81 1.80 -4.07
CA PRO A 141 9.71 1.11 -2.80
C PRO A 141 8.71 1.78 -1.86
N LYS A 142 8.23 1.03 -0.86
CA LYS A 142 7.16 1.43 0.05
C LYS A 142 7.41 2.78 0.73
N GLN A 143 8.66 3.04 1.08
CA GLN A 143 9.06 4.27 1.78
C GLN A 143 8.79 5.52 0.93
N ASN A 144 8.99 5.45 -0.39
CA ASN A 144 8.74 6.56 -1.30
C ASN A 144 7.24 6.78 -1.50
N VAL A 145 6.47 5.70 -1.67
CA VAL A 145 5.01 5.77 -1.80
C VAL A 145 4.37 6.42 -0.58
N LEU A 146 4.88 6.13 0.63
CA LEU A 146 4.37 6.70 1.87
C LEU A 146 4.91 8.10 2.17
N SER A 147 6.05 8.49 1.60
CA SER A 147 6.65 9.81 1.87
C SER A 147 5.95 10.95 1.11
N GLU A 148 5.04 10.63 0.18
CA GLU A 148 4.19 11.60 -0.53
C GLU A 148 3.35 12.48 0.42
N SER A 149 3.09 12.02 1.66
CA SER A 149 2.40 12.81 2.68
C SER A 149 2.90 12.49 4.08
N GLN A 150 3.17 13.54 4.86
CA GLN A 150 3.62 13.43 6.25
C GLN A 150 2.65 14.16 7.18
N LEU A 151 2.36 13.54 8.33
CA LEU A 151 1.52 14.11 9.37
C LEU A 151 2.24 14.01 10.72
N THR A 152 2.39 15.14 11.40
CA THR A 152 2.86 15.19 12.79
C THR A 152 1.65 15.27 13.72
N ILE A 153 1.57 14.36 14.68
CA ILE A 153 0.46 14.28 15.64
C ILE A 153 1.04 14.37 17.05
N GLU A 154 0.53 15.31 17.85
CA GLU A 154 0.83 15.44 19.27
C GLU A 154 -0.49 15.33 20.05
N VAL A 155 -0.52 14.48 21.06
CA VAL A 155 -1.71 14.27 21.90
C VAL A 155 -1.37 14.58 23.34
N VAL A 156 -2.00 15.62 23.88
CA VAL A 156 -1.74 16.14 25.23
C VAL A 156 -3.02 16.30 26.02
N ASP A 157 -2.89 16.28 27.35
CA ASP A 157 -3.95 16.65 28.27
C ASP A 157 -4.23 18.15 28.19
N GLY A 158 -5.49 18.53 28.01
CA GLY A 158 -5.88 19.93 27.78
C GLY A 158 -5.67 20.86 28.98
N LYS A 159 -5.40 20.34 30.18
CA LYS A 159 -5.13 21.15 31.39
C LYS A 159 -3.64 21.27 31.69
N SER A 160 -2.92 20.15 31.60
CA SER A 160 -1.52 20.05 32.00
C SER A 160 -0.53 20.14 30.83
N SER A 161 -1.02 20.09 29.59
CA SER A 161 -0.22 20.01 28.36
C SER A 161 0.78 18.84 28.35
N LYS A 162 0.58 17.84 29.22
CA LYS A 162 1.42 16.64 29.28
C LYS A 162 0.99 15.64 28.20
N PRO A 163 1.91 14.87 27.60
CA PRO A 163 1.55 13.85 26.63
C PRO A 163 0.60 12.80 27.22
N LEU A 164 -0.39 12.36 26.43
CA LEU A 164 -1.37 11.35 26.82
C LEU A 164 -1.17 10.06 26.03
N PRO A 165 -1.13 8.89 26.69
CA PRO A 165 -1.26 7.61 26.02
C PRO A 165 -2.57 7.57 25.24
N CYS A 166 -2.48 7.34 23.94
CA CYS A 166 -3.64 7.29 23.06
C CYS A 166 -3.40 6.35 21.88
N ARG A 167 -4.50 5.98 21.21
CA ARG A 167 -4.47 5.30 19.92
C ARG A 167 -4.99 6.28 18.87
N VAL A 168 -4.19 6.55 17.85
CA VAL A 168 -4.60 7.34 16.69
C VAL A 168 -4.93 6.40 15.54
N THR A 169 -6.07 6.64 14.90
CA THR A 169 -6.53 5.91 13.73
C THR A 169 -6.66 6.90 12.58
N ILE A 170 -5.98 6.63 11.48
CA ILE A 170 -5.99 7.50 10.29
C ILE A 170 -6.83 6.81 9.22
N VAL A 171 -7.79 7.53 8.68
CA VAL A 171 -8.67 7.06 7.60
C VAL A 171 -8.73 8.07 6.46
N ASN A 172 -9.05 7.60 5.27
CA ASN A 172 -9.39 8.47 4.14
C ASN A 172 -10.83 9.01 4.26
N LEU A 173 -11.28 9.77 3.26
CA LEU A 173 -12.64 10.34 3.21
C LEU A 173 -13.74 9.25 3.21
N ASP A 174 -13.44 8.05 2.69
CA ASP A 174 -14.34 6.90 2.67
C ASP A 174 -14.30 6.07 3.96
N LYS A 175 -13.58 6.56 4.99
CA LYS A 175 -13.36 5.90 6.29
C LYS A 175 -12.54 4.61 6.23
N THR A 176 -11.87 4.34 5.12
CA THR A 176 -10.90 3.25 5.00
C THR A 176 -9.65 3.57 5.78
N LEU A 177 -9.17 2.63 6.60
CA LEU A 177 -7.88 2.71 7.27
C LEU A 177 -6.78 2.82 6.21
N VAL A 178 -6.04 3.92 6.22
CA VAL A 178 -4.96 4.13 5.25
C VAL A 178 -3.70 3.40 5.70
N ALA A 179 -2.91 2.95 4.73
CA ALA A 179 -1.61 2.36 5.04
C ALA A 179 -0.68 3.47 5.55
N THR A 180 -0.13 3.29 6.76
CA THR A 180 0.79 4.25 7.37
C THR A 180 2.05 3.54 7.85
N THR A 181 3.17 4.26 7.86
CA THR A 181 4.32 3.92 8.69
C THR A 181 4.49 4.96 9.76
N SER A 182 4.97 4.56 10.93
CA SER A 182 5.28 5.46 12.03
C SER A 182 6.70 5.22 12.50
N GLU A 183 7.44 6.30 12.70
CA GLU A 183 8.66 6.29 13.51
C GLU A 183 8.30 6.82 14.90
N SER A 184 8.60 6.04 15.94
CA SER A 184 8.49 6.53 17.33
C SER A 184 9.73 7.36 17.65
N ASN A 185 9.55 8.48 18.35
CA ASN A 185 10.66 9.25 18.92
C ASN A 185 10.68 9.13 20.45
N GLU A 186 11.72 9.71 21.08
CA GLU A 186 11.96 9.62 22.52
C GLU A 186 10.94 10.38 23.39
N ARG A 187 9.98 11.11 22.80
CA ARG A 187 8.92 11.82 23.53
C ARG A 187 7.71 10.94 23.84
N GLN A 188 7.94 9.75 24.39
CA GLN A 188 6.88 8.97 25.01
C GLN A 188 6.80 9.29 26.51
N ALA A 189 5.57 9.44 27.01
CA ALA A 189 5.28 9.64 28.44
C ALA A 189 5.73 8.45 29.29
#